data_AF-A0A7C3WYA6-F1
#
_entry.id   AF-A0A7C3WYA6-F1
#
_cell.length_a   1.000
_cell.length_b   1.000
_cell.length_c   1.000
_cell.angle_alpha   90.00
_cell.angle_beta   90.00
_cell.angle_gamma   90.00
#
_symmetry.space_group_name_H-M   'P 1'
#
loop_
_entity.id
_entity.type
_entity.pdbx_description
1 polymer ?
#
loop_
_entity_poly.entity_id
_entity_poly.type
_entity_poly.pdbx_seq_one_letter_code
_entity_poly.pdbx_strand_id
1 'polypeptide(L)'
;MKTSDKEFLNMLKKQKELEIKVANELNLTINKSSNEVVKLLLDVIRMDSLKHAHILQSLEDIIQGKIFSSVEKTEVKKALDKHIIEEQEMLNKIEEILKKVEGEQVKLILEGIVAEEHRHHASLKQLYEFIEKIEGLTEEDLWDYLNKWANFST
;
A
#
# COMPACT_ATOMS: atom_id res chain seq x y z
N MET A 1 26.40 2.39 16.63
CA MET A 1 25.16 3.19 16.72
C MET A 1 25.43 4.41 17.58
N LYS A 2 25.34 5.62 17.02
CA LYS A 2 25.40 6.83 17.85
C LYS A 2 24.15 6.86 18.73
N THR A 3 24.23 7.48 19.91
CA THR A 3 23.11 7.58 20.85
C THR A 3 21.85 8.18 20.20
N SER A 4 22.02 9.06 19.19
CA SER A 4 20.95 9.62 18.37
C SER A 4 20.17 8.59 17.57
N ASP A 5 20.84 7.56 17.03
CA ASP A 5 20.21 6.58 16.14
C ASP A 5 19.30 5.65 16.94
N LYS A 6 19.70 5.33 18.18
CA LYS A 6 18.90 4.48 19.07
C LYS A 6 17.65 5.20 19.57
N GLU A 7 17.79 6.47 19.92
CA GLU A 7 16.67 7.31 20.34
C GLU A 7 15.67 7.53 19.19
N PHE A 8 16.19 7.82 18.00
CA PHE A 8 15.39 7.99 16.79
C PHE A 8 14.64 6.71 16.41
N LEU A 9 15.30 5.55 16.39
CA LEU A 9 14.64 4.25 16.15
C LEU A 9 13.52 3.99 17.16
N ASN A 10 13.71 4.36 18.44
CA ASN A 10 12.68 4.22 19.46
C ASN A 10 11.49 5.16 19.22
N MET A 11 11.71 6.35 18.66
CA MET A 11 10.62 7.26 18.26
C MET A 11 9.80 6.67 17.11
N LEU A 12 10.47 6.16 16.06
CA LEU A 12 9.81 5.51 14.92
C LEU A 12 8.95 4.33 15.39
N LYS A 13 9.52 3.47 16.25
CA LYS A 13 8.82 2.32 16.81
C LYS A 13 7.56 2.71 17.56
N LYS A 14 7.64 3.73 18.43
CA LYS A 14 6.49 4.23 19.20
C LYS A 14 5.40 4.80 18.29
N GLN A 15 5.77 5.55 17.25
CA GLN A 15 4.80 6.07 16.30
C GLN A 15 4.12 4.93 15.54
N LYS A 16 4.87 3.92 15.11
CA LYS A 16 4.33 2.74 14.44
C LYS A 16 3.33 1.98 15.33
N GLU A 17 3.66 1.80 16.62
CA GLU A 17 2.76 1.18 17.60
C GLU A 17 1.45 1.98 17.75
N LEU A 18 1.52 3.31 17.69
CA LEU A 18 0.34 4.17 17.73
C LEU A 18 -0.53 4.00 16.47
N GLU A 19 0.06 4.01 15.28
CA GLU A 19 -0.68 3.79 14.01
C GLU A 19 -1.40 2.43 14.00
N ILE A 20 -0.71 1.37 14.43
CA ILE A 20 -1.30 0.02 14.53
C ILE A 20 -2.45 0.01 15.55
N LYS A 21 -2.28 0.68 16.69
CA LYS A 21 -3.33 0.78 17.71
C LYS A 21 -4.57 1.48 17.14
N VAL A 22 -4.40 2.61 16.46
CA VAL A 22 -5.51 3.35 15.84
C VAL A 22 -6.23 2.50 14.79
N ALA A 23 -5.48 1.81 13.93
CA ALA A 23 -6.07 0.91 12.93
C ALA A 23 -6.92 -0.20 13.58
N ASN A 24 -6.45 -0.79 14.67
CA ASN A 24 -7.19 -1.82 15.41
C ASN A 24 -8.46 -1.27 16.07
N GLU A 25 -8.39 -0.08 16.68
CA GLU A 25 -9.56 0.59 17.30
C GLU A 25 -10.63 0.95 16.25
N LEU A 26 -10.21 1.43 15.07
CA LEU A 26 -11.10 1.68 13.94
C LEU A 26 -11.76 0.39 13.46
N ASN A 27 -11.00 -0.71 13.33
CA ASN A 27 -11.56 -2.01 12.93
C ASN A 27 -12.69 -2.49 13.86
N LEU A 28 -12.52 -2.31 15.18
CA LEU A 28 -13.58 -2.64 16.16
C LEU A 28 -14.83 -1.79 15.97
N THR A 29 -14.67 -0.54 15.52
CA THR A 29 -15.77 0.39 15.27
C THR A 29 -16.49 0.04 13.96
N ILE A 30 -15.73 -0.29 12.91
CA ILE A 30 -16.23 -0.75 11.60
C ILE A 30 -17.12 -1.99 11.77
N ASN A 31 -16.68 -2.96 12.56
CA ASN A 31 -17.41 -4.21 12.82
C ASN A 31 -18.73 -4.01 13.59
N LYS A 32 -18.95 -2.84 14.22
CA LYS A 32 -20.20 -2.49 14.92
C LYS A 32 -21.19 -1.75 14.03
N SER A 33 -20.75 -1.21 12.89
CA SER A 33 -21.63 -0.52 11.95
C SER A 33 -22.29 -1.53 11.02
N SER A 34 -23.59 -1.34 10.74
CA SER A 34 -24.28 -2.03 9.64
C SER A 34 -24.35 -1.18 8.36
N ASN A 35 -23.91 0.08 8.40
CA ASN A 35 -23.93 1.00 7.26
C ASN A 35 -22.61 0.95 6.49
N GLU A 36 -22.66 0.54 5.22
CA GLU A 36 -21.47 0.37 4.37
C GLU A 36 -20.74 1.68 4.04
N VAL A 37 -21.45 2.81 3.94
CA VAL A 37 -20.80 4.11 3.72
C VAL A 37 -19.95 4.51 4.93
N VAL A 38 -20.49 4.31 6.14
CA VAL A 38 -19.73 4.56 7.38
C VAL A 38 -18.54 3.61 7.49
N LYS A 39 -18.72 2.33 7.13
CA LYS A 39 -17.61 1.37 7.11
C LYS A 39 -16.52 1.82 6.15
N LEU A 40 -16.86 2.14 4.90
CA LEU A 40 -15.92 2.59 3.88
C LEU A 40 -15.06 3.77 4.38
N LEU A 41 -15.70 4.82 4.90
CA LEU A 41 -14.98 6.01 5.36
C LEU A 41 -14.02 5.71 6.52
N LEU A 42 -14.42 4.87 7.47
CA LEU A 42 -13.55 4.45 8.56
C LEU A 42 -12.45 3.50 8.08
N ASP A 43 -12.73 2.64 7.09
CA ASP A 43 -11.78 1.67 6.57
C ASP A 43 -10.66 2.36 5.79
N VAL A 44 -10.96 3.42 5.03
CA VAL A 44 -9.94 4.25 4.37
C VAL A 44 -8.93 4.80 5.38
N ILE A 45 -9.42 5.37 6.49
CA ILE A 45 -8.54 5.91 7.55
C ILE A 45 -7.75 4.77 8.21
N ARG A 46 -8.38 3.61 8.43
CA ARG A 46 -7.70 2.43 8.97
C ARG A 46 -6.56 1.97 8.05
N MET A 47 -6.83 1.89 6.74
CA MET A 47 -5.84 1.48 5.73
C MET A 47 -4.68 2.48 5.66
N ASP A 48 -4.94 3.78 5.78
CA ASP A 48 -3.89 4.80 5.84
C ASP A 48 -3.00 4.63 7.08
N SER A 49 -3.57 4.39 8.26
CA SER A 49 -2.76 4.10 9.45
C SER A 49 -1.89 2.84 9.28
N LEU A 50 -2.42 1.78 8.66
CA LEU A 50 -1.60 0.58 8.36
C LEU A 50 -0.47 0.91 7.37
N LYS A 51 -0.75 1.67 6.32
CA LYS A 51 0.26 2.16 5.37
C LYS A 51 1.35 2.97 6.08
N HIS A 52 0.99 3.90 6.96
CA HIS A 52 1.97 4.66 7.75
C HIS A 52 2.82 3.76 8.65
N ALA A 53 2.21 2.77 9.30
CA ALA A 53 2.96 1.80 10.09
C ALA A 53 4.00 1.02 9.25
N HIS A 54 3.66 0.65 8.01
CA HIS A 54 4.59 0.00 7.07
C HIS A 54 5.71 0.93 6.62
N ILE A 55 5.42 2.21 6.36
CA ILE A 55 6.45 3.23 6.04
C ILE A 55 7.43 3.36 7.22
N LEU A 56 6.91 3.48 8.44
CA LEU A 56 7.74 3.60 9.66
C LEU A 56 8.61 2.35 9.87
N GLN A 57 8.06 1.16 9.64
CA GLN A 57 8.85 -0.09 9.67
C GLN A 57 9.95 -0.09 8.60
N SER A 58 9.65 0.38 7.39
CA SER A 58 10.63 0.45 6.29
C SER A 58 11.79 1.39 6.63
N LEU A 59 11.50 2.53 7.28
CA LEU A 59 12.54 3.43 7.80
C LEU A 59 13.43 2.74 8.84
N GLU A 60 12.83 2.03 9.81
CA GLU A 60 13.60 1.26 10.80
C GLU A 60 14.50 0.22 10.13
N ASP A 61 14.00 -0.48 9.10
CA ASP A 61 14.70 -1.54 8.39
C ASP A 61 15.88 -1.02 7.57
N ILE A 62 15.71 0.10 6.87
CA ILE A 62 16.80 0.76 6.11
C ILE A 62 17.90 1.23 7.07
N ILE A 63 17.54 1.90 8.18
CA ILE A 63 18.51 2.37 9.19
C ILE A 63 19.29 1.19 9.82
N GLN A 64 18.65 0.03 9.94
CA GLN A 64 19.27 -1.19 10.46
C GLN A 64 20.03 -1.99 9.39
N GLY A 65 20.04 -1.53 8.13
CA GLY A 65 20.71 -2.21 7.03
C GLY A 65 20.11 -3.56 6.69
N LYS A 66 18.80 -3.75 6.89
CA LYS A 66 18.12 -4.99 6.47
C LYS A 66 18.03 -5.04 4.95
N ILE A 67 18.38 -6.19 4.39
CA ILE A 67 18.42 -6.42 2.94
C ILE A 67 17.38 -7.46 2.58
N PHE A 68 16.79 -7.28 1.41
CA PHE A 68 15.84 -8.20 0.79
C PHE A 68 16.48 -9.57 0.49
N SER A 69 15.77 -10.66 0.77
CA SER A 69 16.28 -12.00 0.43
C SER A 69 15.87 -12.44 -0.98
N SER A 70 16.64 -13.36 -1.59
CA SER A 70 16.32 -13.90 -2.93
C SER A 70 15.05 -14.77 -2.95
N VAL A 71 14.72 -15.42 -1.83
CA VAL A 71 13.47 -16.19 -1.67
C VAL A 71 12.28 -15.22 -1.72
N GLU A 72 12.35 -14.15 -0.95
CA GLU A 72 11.33 -13.08 -0.91
C GLU A 72 11.13 -12.45 -2.29
N LYS A 73 12.21 -12.23 -3.06
CA LYS A 73 12.16 -11.76 -4.46
C LYS A 73 11.29 -12.64 -5.34
N THR A 74 11.43 -13.95 -5.21
CA THR A 74 10.68 -14.90 -6.03
C THR A 74 9.20 -14.91 -5.65
N GLU A 75 8.90 -14.90 -4.35
CA GLU A 75 7.52 -14.92 -3.84
C GLU A 75 6.78 -13.63 -4.20
N VAL A 76 7.42 -12.47 -4.02
CA VAL A 76 6.80 -11.19 -4.39
C VAL A 76 6.59 -11.10 -5.89
N LYS A 77 7.55 -11.49 -6.73
CA LYS A 77 7.34 -11.52 -8.20
C LYS A 77 6.11 -12.34 -8.59
N LYS A 78 5.99 -13.55 -8.03
CA LYS A 78 4.84 -14.43 -8.30
C LYS A 78 3.51 -13.79 -7.87
N ALA A 79 3.50 -13.07 -6.74
CA ALA A 79 2.31 -12.34 -6.29
C ALA A 79 1.96 -11.19 -7.25
N LEU A 80 2.95 -10.42 -7.72
CA LEU A 80 2.74 -9.33 -8.67
C LEU A 80 2.21 -9.81 -10.02
N ASP A 81 2.81 -10.86 -10.59
CA ASP A 81 2.36 -11.43 -11.86
C ASP A 81 0.90 -11.88 -11.78
N LYS A 82 0.52 -12.51 -10.67
CA LYS A 82 -0.86 -12.90 -10.42
C LYS A 82 -1.77 -11.67 -10.32
N HIS A 83 -1.37 -10.64 -9.58
CA HIS A 83 -2.22 -9.48 -9.34
C HIS A 83 -2.44 -8.63 -10.60
N ILE A 84 -1.41 -8.49 -11.45
CA ILE A 84 -1.50 -7.85 -12.77
C ILE A 84 -2.59 -8.51 -13.65
N ILE A 85 -2.73 -9.83 -13.58
CA ILE A 85 -3.78 -10.57 -14.31
C ILE A 85 -5.16 -10.30 -13.69
N GLU A 86 -5.24 -10.33 -12.36
CA GLU A 86 -6.50 -10.07 -11.62
C GLU A 86 -7.03 -8.65 -11.87
N GLU A 87 -6.17 -7.63 -11.88
CA GLU A 87 -6.55 -6.24 -12.20
C GLU A 87 -7.18 -6.12 -13.58
N GLN A 88 -6.63 -6.80 -14.60
CA GLN A 88 -7.22 -6.77 -15.93
C GLN A 88 -8.61 -7.42 -15.96
N GLU A 89 -8.81 -8.49 -15.18
CA GLU A 89 -10.12 -9.12 -15.02
C GLU A 89 -11.10 -8.18 -14.30
N MET A 90 -10.65 -7.47 -13.25
CA MET A 90 -11.46 -6.48 -12.52
C MET A 90 -11.89 -5.32 -13.43
N LEU A 91 -10.98 -4.76 -14.22
CA LEU A 91 -11.26 -3.71 -15.20
C LEU A 91 -12.33 -4.16 -16.21
N ASN A 92 -12.16 -5.33 -16.82
CA ASN A 92 -13.13 -5.86 -17.79
C ASN A 92 -14.53 -6.00 -17.16
N LYS A 93 -14.61 -6.46 -15.91
CA LYS A 93 -15.90 -6.60 -15.20
C LYS A 93 -16.54 -5.25 -14.91
N ILE A 94 -15.77 -4.25 -14.47
CA ILE A 94 -16.31 -2.91 -14.19
C ILE A 94 -16.79 -2.23 -15.48
N GLU A 95 -16.07 -2.41 -16.60
CA GLU A 95 -16.52 -1.91 -17.91
C GLU A 95 -17.84 -2.54 -18.37
N GLU A 96 -18.06 -3.83 -18.10
CA GLU A 96 -19.35 -4.48 -18.38
C GLU A 96 -20.49 -3.93 -17.52
N ILE A 97 -20.21 -3.58 -16.26
CA ILE A 97 -21.18 -2.95 -15.37
C ILE A 97 -21.50 -1.53 -15.86
N LEU A 98 -20.49 -0.75 -16.23
CA LEU A 98 -20.64 0.62 -16.75
C LEU A 98 -21.52 0.68 -18.01
N LYS A 99 -21.49 -0.34 -18.87
CA LYS A 99 -22.36 -0.45 -20.06
C LYS A 99 -23.85 -0.59 -19.73
N LYS A 100 -24.18 -1.04 -18.51
CA LYS A 100 -25.56 -1.35 -18.09
C LYS A 100 -26.09 -0.38 -17.03
N VAL A 101 -25.25 0.50 -16.48
CA VAL A 101 -25.64 1.37 -15.36
C VAL A 101 -26.47 2.56 -15.86
N GLU A 102 -27.61 2.79 -15.22
CA GLU A 102 -28.44 3.97 -15.43
C GLU A 102 -28.33 4.84 -14.18
N GLY A 103 -27.65 5.99 -14.28
CA GLY A 103 -27.43 6.91 -13.15
C GLY A 103 -26.05 7.54 -13.16
N GLU A 104 -25.99 8.86 -13.30
CA GLU A 104 -24.73 9.61 -13.43
C GLU A 104 -23.85 9.48 -12.18
N GLN A 105 -24.45 9.52 -10.98
CA GLN A 105 -23.69 9.43 -9.73
C GLN A 105 -23.02 8.05 -9.56
N VAL A 106 -23.72 6.97 -9.90
CA VAL A 106 -23.16 5.61 -9.82
C VAL A 106 -22.06 5.43 -10.85
N LYS A 107 -22.26 5.97 -12.06
CA LYS A 107 -21.28 5.95 -13.13
C LYS A 107 -19.97 6.64 -12.72
N LEU A 108 -20.05 7.84 -12.13
CA LEU A 108 -18.88 8.58 -11.65
C LEU A 108 -18.06 7.80 -10.61
N ILE A 109 -18.73 7.12 -9.68
CA ILE A 109 -18.05 6.29 -8.67
C ILE A 109 -17.34 5.11 -9.34
N LEU A 110 -18.01 4.40 -10.25
CA LEU A 110 -17.41 3.26 -10.97
C LEU A 110 -16.24 3.68 -11.86
N GLU A 111 -16.32 4.83 -12.52
CA GLU A 111 -15.20 5.41 -13.28
C GLU A 111 -14.01 5.77 -12.37
N GLY A 112 -14.29 6.21 -11.14
CA GLY A 112 -13.26 6.40 -10.10
C GLY A 112 -12.50 5.12 -9.78
N ILE A 113 -13.22 4.00 -9.63
CA ILE A 113 -12.60 2.68 -9.39
C ILE A 113 -11.73 2.27 -10.59
N VAL A 114 -12.22 2.44 -11.83
CA VAL A 114 -11.42 2.15 -13.04
C VAL A 114 -10.12 2.96 -13.06
N ALA A 115 -10.20 4.26 -12.74
CA ALA A 115 -9.02 5.11 -12.69
C ALA A 115 -8.02 4.64 -11.60
N GLU A 116 -8.52 4.13 -10.49
CA GLU A 116 -7.71 3.58 -9.40
C GLU A 116 -7.02 2.28 -9.79
N GLU A 117 -7.72 1.33 -10.40
CA GLU A 117 -7.12 0.08 -10.91
C GLU A 117 -6.02 0.35 -11.96
N HIS A 118 -6.18 1.36 -12.81
CA HIS A 118 -5.10 1.76 -13.72
C HIS A 118 -3.87 2.29 -12.99
N ARG A 119 -4.04 3.02 -11.88
CA ARG A 119 -2.92 3.48 -11.04
C ARG A 119 -2.26 2.31 -10.32
N HIS A 120 -3.04 1.39 -9.76
CA HIS A 120 -2.51 0.17 -9.13
C HIS A 120 -1.65 -0.63 -10.11
N HIS A 121 -2.15 -0.86 -11.32
CA HIS A 121 -1.43 -1.56 -12.37
C HIS A 121 -0.09 -0.92 -12.73
N ALA A 122 -0.05 0.41 -12.85
CA ALA A 122 1.18 1.14 -13.10
C ALA A 122 2.17 0.98 -11.95
N SER A 123 1.69 1.08 -10.71
CA SER A 123 2.50 0.91 -9.50
C SER A 123 3.05 -0.53 -9.38
N LEU A 124 2.26 -1.56 -9.67
CA LEU A 124 2.72 -2.95 -9.65
C LEU A 124 3.84 -3.21 -10.66
N LYS A 125 3.76 -2.63 -11.87
CA LYS A 125 4.82 -2.73 -12.87
C LYS A 125 6.12 -2.06 -12.39
N GLN A 126 6.01 -0.88 -11.79
CA GLN A 126 7.17 -0.21 -11.21
C GLN A 126 7.82 -1.04 -10.10
N LEU A 127 7.01 -1.66 -9.24
CA LEU A 127 7.50 -2.56 -8.19
C LEU A 127 8.15 -3.82 -8.79
N TYR A 128 7.59 -4.38 -9.87
CA TYR A 128 8.18 -5.51 -10.57
C TYR A 128 9.59 -5.19 -11.08
N GLU A 129 9.73 -4.07 -11.81
CA GLU A 129 11.02 -3.58 -12.33
C GLU A 129 12.04 -3.31 -11.22
N PHE A 130 11.58 -2.78 -10.08
CA PHE A 130 12.41 -2.56 -8.90
C PHE A 130 12.93 -3.88 -8.33
N ILE A 131 12.05 -4.86 -8.14
CA ILE A 131 12.41 -6.18 -7.60
C ILE A 131 13.41 -6.91 -8.50
N GLU A 132 13.35 -6.73 -9.82
CA GLU A 132 14.36 -7.29 -10.73
C GLU A 132 15.78 -6.83 -10.38
N LYS A 133 15.91 -5.56 -10.00
CA LYS A 133 17.19 -4.87 -9.75
C LYS A 133 17.63 -4.93 -8.28
N ILE A 134 16.79 -5.46 -7.38
CA ILE A 134 16.96 -5.36 -5.92
C ILE A 134 18.29 -5.91 -5.37
N GLU A 135 18.87 -6.92 -6.01
CA GLU A 135 20.14 -7.54 -5.60
C GLU A 135 21.37 -6.65 -5.89
N GLY A 136 21.21 -5.56 -6.66
CA GLY A 136 22.26 -4.60 -6.99
C GLY A 136 22.00 -3.19 -6.48
N LEU A 137 21.02 -2.99 -5.60
CA LEU A 137 20.66 -1.66 -5.08
C LEU A 137 21.54 -1.23 -3.92
N THR A 138 21.82 0.07 -3.88
CA THR A 138 22.46 0.76 -2.76
C THR A 138 21.42 1.22 -1.73
N GLU A 139 21.88 1.63 -0.54
CA GLU A 139 21.02 2.28 0.45
C GLU A 139 20.33 3.54 -0.10
N GLU A 140 21.05 4.33 -0.91
CA GLU A 140 20.52 5.53 -1.58
C GLU A 140 19.37 5.19 -2.52
N ASP A 141 19.49 4.10 -3.30
CA ASP A 141 18.41 3.63 -4.16
C ASP A 141 17.16 3.23 -3.36
N LEU A 142 17.33 2.65 -2.16
CA LEU A 142 16.21 2.31 -1.27
C LEU A 142 15.54 3.56 -0.71
N TRP A 143 16.30 4.59 -0.37
CA TRP A 143 15.77 5.89 0.08
C TRP A 143 14.97 6.59 -1.02
N ASP A 144 15.51 6.63 -2.24
CA ASP A 144 14.82 7.21 -3.40
C ASP A 144 13.53 6.45 -3.72
N TYR A 145 13.55 5.13 -3.61
CA TYR A 145 12.37 4.31 -3.81
C TYR A 145 11.32 4.56 -2.73
N LEU A 146 11.71 4.55 -1.45
CA LEU A 146 10.79 4.82 -0.35
C LEU A 146 10.19 6.23 -0.45
N ASN A 147 10.97 7.23 -0.86
CA ASN A 147 10.46 8.59 -1.07
C ASN A 147 9.43 8.67 -2.20
N LYS A 148 9.61 7.91 -3.29
CA LYS A 148 8.58 7.82 -4.33
C LYS A 148 7.32 7.18 -3.74
N TRP A 149 7.44 6.00 -3.13
CA TRP A 149 6.33 5.15 -2.63
C TRP A 149 5.58 5.71 -1.42
N ALA A 150 6.24 6.36 -0.49
CA ALA A 150 5.59 7.04 0.63
C ALA A 150 4.65 8.18 0.15
N ASN A 151 4.93 8.74 -1.02
CA ASN A 151 4.15 9.83 -1.62
C ASN A 151 3.15 9.35 -2.69
N PHE A 152 3.07 8.05 -3.00
CA PHE A 152 2.10 7.53 -3.98
C PHE A 152 0.64 7.61 -3.51
N SER A 153 0.40 8.07 -2.28
CA SER A 153 -0.94 8.42 -1.80
C SER A 153 -1.34 9.83 -2.21
N THR A 154 -1.49 10.05 -3.53
CA THR A 154 -2.46 10.94 -4.19
C THR A 154 -2.36 10.77 -5.70
#